data_AF-A0A0C3BN83-F1
#
_entry.id   AF-A0A0C3BN83-F1
#
_cell.length_a   1.000
_cell.length_b   1.000
_cell.length_c   1.000
_cell.angle_alpha   90.00
_cell.angle_beta   90.00
_cell.angle_gamma   90.00
#
_symmetry.space_group_name_H-M   'P 1'
#
loop_
_entity.id
_entity.type
_entity.pdbx_description
1 polymer ?
#
loop_
_entity_poly.entity_id
_entity_poly.type
_entity_poly.pdbx_seq_one_letter_code
_entity_poly.pdbx_strand_id
1 'polypeptide(L)'
;MTSKAKPRPYRVGLIPAISTLRLHCLARDRLWLWRPSSSRSSCSNSISLSDSDLDCILSVINVSWAQGTHETYGAGLLVYHVFCDTHNIPEELRCPATPLLIVMFISSCAGSYSGSALTNYVFSIRAWHILHGIPWTMDDMQVKAALDGASALAPPSSKRPKQAPFTISLLESISAILTQ
;
A
#
# COMPACT_ATOMS: atom_id res chain seq x y z
N MET A 1 12.63 2.43 -15.75
CA MET A 1 13.27 1.18 -16.21
C MET A 1 12.53 0.00 -15.58
N THR A 2 11.62 -0.64 -16.32
CA THR A 2 10.83 -1.77 -15.83
C THR A 2 11.69 -3.05 -15.78
N SER A 3 11.71 -3.70 -14.63
CA SER A 3 12.40 -4.96 -14.38
C SER A 3 11.78 -6.09 -15.22
N LYS A 4 12.61 -6.92 -15.88
CA LYS A 4 12.22 -8.12 -16.68
C LYS A 4 11.52 -9.24 -15.88
N ALA A 5 11.17 -9.03 -14.62
CA ALA A 5 10.57 -10.07 -13.78
C ALA A 5 9.08 -10.25 -14.11
N LYS A 6 8.67 -11.49 -14.40
CA LYS A 6 7.26 -11.83 -14.62
C LYS A 6 6.48 -11.74 -13.30
N PRO A 7 5.31 -11.06 -13.25
CA PRO A 7 4.49 -11.01 -12.05
C PRO A 7 3.97 -12.40 -11.67
N ARG A 8 3.93 -12.67 -10.36
CA ARG A 8 3.34 -13.90 -9.82
C ARG A 8 1.82 -13.79 -9.85
N PRO A 9 1.09 -14.92 -10.02
CA PRO A 9 -0.35 -14.95 -9.84
C PRO A 9 -0.76 -14.39 -8.47
N TYR A 10 -1.94 -13.78 -8.42
CA TYR A 10 -2.54 -13.37 -7.15
C TYR A 10 -2.85 -14.58 -6.27
N ARG A 11 -2.81 -14.38 -4.95
CA ARG A 11 -3.25 -15.41 -4.00
C ARG A 11 -4.78 -15.53 -4.05
N VAL A 12 -5.30 -16.71 -3.74
CA VAL A 12 -6.73 -16.93 -3.58
C VAL A 12 -7.28 -15.94 -2.55
N GLY A 13 -8.40 -15.28 -2.87
CA GLY A 13 -9.00 -14.21 -2.05
C GLY A 13 -8.39 -12.82 -2.23
N LEU A 14 -7.33 -12.66 -3.03
CA LEU A 14 -6.70 -11.37 -3.36
C LEU A 14 -6.65 -11.12 -4.86
N ILE A 15 -7.64 -11.63 -5.60
CA ILE A 15 -7.75 -11.45 -7.05
C ILE A 15 -8.62 -10.21 -7.30
N PRO A 16 -8.08 -9.13 -7.88
CA PRO A 16 -8.87 -7.96 -8.22
C PRO A 16 -9.79 -8.26 -9.42
N ALA A 17 -10.92 -7.57 -9.50
CA ALA A 17 -11.77 -7.57 -10.68
C ALA A 17 -10.99 -7.05 -11.91
N ILE A 18 -11.35 -7.54 -13.09
CA ILE A 18 -10.72 -7.14 -14.35
C ILE A 18 -11.00 -5.65 -14.60
N SER A 19 -9.94 -4.87 -14.80
CA SER A 19 -10.02 -3.45 -15.10
C SER A 19 -8.86 -3.03 -16.01
N THR A 20 -9.13 -2.13 -16.95
CA THR A 20 -8.10 -1.50 -17.80
C THR A 20 -7.20 -0.55 -16.99
N LEU A 21 -7.70 -0.04 -15.85
CA LEU A 21 -6.97 0.85 -14.96
C LEU A 21 -6.03 0.11 -14.00
N ARG A 22 -6.17 -1.22 -13.87
CA ARG A 22 -5.42 -2.06 -12.91
C ARG A 22 -4.84 -3.29 -13.56
N LEU A 23 -3.98 -3.09 -14.55
CA LEU A 23 -3.30 -4.18 -15.24
C LEU A 23 -2.45 -5.03 -14.29
N HIS A 24 -2.33 -6.32 -14.60
CA HIS A 24 -1.54 -7.25 -13.79
C HIS A 24 -0.05 -6.94 -13.91
N CYS A 25 0.56 -6.54 -12.79
CA CYS A 25 1.97 -6.15 -12.71
C CYS A 25 2.61 -6.54 -11.36
N LEU A 26 3.93 -6.33 -11.25
CA LEU A 26 4.68 -6.57 -10.01
C LEU A 26 4.18 -5.65 -8.90
N ALA A 27 4.28 -6.09 -7.64
CA ALA A 27 3.83 -5.29 -6.50
C ALA A 27 4.46 -3.89 -6.50
N ARG A 28 5.77 -3.79 -6.72
CA ARG A 28 6.49 -2.50 -6.80
C ARG A 28 6.00 -1.55 -7.90
N ASP A 29 5.36 -2.06 -8.95
CA ASP A 29 4.95 -1.25 -10.10
C ASP A 29 3.50 -0.78 -9.97
N ARG A 30 2.72 -1.29 -9.01
CA ARG A 30 1.27 -1.00 -8.89
C ARG A 30 0.97 0.46 -8.63
N LEU A 31 1.75 1.13 -7.78
CA LEU A 31 1.52 2.55 -7.49
C LEU A 31 1.50 3.39 -8.78
N TRP A 32 2.46 3.12 -9.66
CA TRP A 32 2.61 3.83 -10.92
C TRP A 32 1.67 3.34 -12.01
N LEU A 33 1.56 2.03 -12.21
CA LEU A 33 0.79 1.44 -13.31
C LEU A 33 -0.71 1.43 -13.07
N TRP A 34 -1.16 1.41 -11.81
CA TRP A 34 -2.59 1.46 -11.52
C TRP A 34 -3.06 2.91 -11.50
N ARG A 35 -4.01 3.22 -12.38
CA ARG A 35 -4.48 4.58 -12.59
C ARG A 35 -5.80 4.82 -11.88
N PRO A 36 -5.98 5.95 -11.20
CA PRO A 36 -7.31 6.38 -10.79
C PRO A 36 -8.12 6.77 -12.02
N SER A 37 -9.45 6.68 -11.91
CA SER A 37 -10.40 7.14 -12.92
C SER A 37 -10.42 8.67 -13.05
N SER A 38 -10.12 9.38 -11.96
CA SER A 38 -9.88 10.83 -11.97
C SER A 38 -8.45 11.14 -12.41
N SER A 39 -8.26 12.05 -13.37
CA SER A 39 -6.92 12.44 -13.85
C SER A 39 -6.40 13.68 -13.13
N ARG A 40 -5.07 13.79 -12.99
CA ARG A 40 -4.36 15.02 -12.60
C ARG A 40 -4.79 16.22 -13.47
N SER A 41 -5.11 15.97 -14.75
CA SER A 41 -5.54 16.97 -15.72
C SER A 41 -6.85 17.66 -15.35
N SER A 42 -7.72 16.98 -14.57
CA SER A 42 -9.01 17.54 -14.13
C SER A 42 -8.85 18.54 -12.98
N CYS A 43 -7.69 18.58 -12.31
CA CYS A 43 -7.43 19.39 -11.13
C CYS A 43 -6.65 20.68 -11.42
N SER A 44 -5.93 20.77 -12.55
CA SER A 44 -5.12 21.94 -12.91
C SER A 44 -5.80 22.81 -13.97
N ASN A 45 -6.60 23.78 -13.53
CA ASN A 45 -7.30 24.73 -14.41
C ASN A 45 -6.36 25.73 -15.15
N SER A 46 -5.06 25.49 -15.23
CA SER A 46 -4.09 26.50 -15.72
C SER A 46 -2.86 25.98 -16.46
N ILE A 47 -2.60 24.66 -16.51
CA ILE A 47 -1.43 24.11 -17.22
C ILE A 47 -1.86 22.89 -18.04
N SER A 48 -1.69 22.96 -19.36
CA SER A 48 -1.84 21.80 -20.24
C SER A 48 -0.57 20.94 -20.14
N LEU A 49 -0.64 19.83 -19.42
CA LEU A 49 0.47 18.87 -19.31
C LEU A 49 0.42 17.85 -20.44
N SER A 50 1.55 17.60 -21.09
CA SER A 50 1.69 16.48 -22.02
C SER A 50 1.82 15.15 -21.25
N ASP A 51 1.57 14.02 -21.92
CA ASP A 51 1.77 12.69 -21.33
C ASP A 51 3.22 12.49 -20.86
N SER A 52 4.19 13.03 -21.59
CA SER A 52 5.61 12.98 -21.19
C SER A 52 5.90 13.80 -19.92
N ASP A 53 5.23 14.93 -19.71
CA ASP A 53 5.40 15.73 -18.50
C ASP A 53 4.82 14.99 -17.29
N LEU A 54 3.65 14.37 -17.47
CA LEU A 54 3.01 13.54 -16.45
C LEU A 54 3.90 12.36 -16.06
N ASP A 55 4.46 11.65 -17.04
CA ASP A 55 5.36 10.52 -16.80
C ASP A 55 6.64 10.96 -16.08
N CYS A 56 7.18 12.14 -16.42
CA CYS A 56 8.34 12.70 -15.72
C CYS A 56 8.02 13.00 -14.24
N ILE A 57 6.91 13.69 -13.97
CA ILE A 57 6.46 14.01 -12.60
C ILE A 57 6.27 12.72 -11.79
N LEU A 58 5.57 11.75 -12.38
CA LEU A 58 5.34 10.45 -11.75
C LEU A 58 6.65 9.73 -11.46
N SER A 59 7.60 9.72 -12.40
CA SER A 59 8.91 9.09 -12.21
C SER A 59 9.68 9.73 -11.05
N VAL A 60 9.68 11.06 -10.95
CA VAL A 60 10.38 11.79 -9.87
C VAL A 60 9.73 11.54 -8.51
N ILE A 61 8.39 11.57 -8.43
CA ILE A 61 7.70 11.26 -7.17
C ILE A 61 7.93 9.79 -6.79
N ASN A 62 7.89 8.87 -7.76
CA ASN A 62 8.07 7.45 -7.51
C ASN A 62 9.47 7.10 -6.98
N VAL A 63 10.53 7.84 -7.31
CA VAL A 63 11.87 7.58 -6.71
C VAL A 63 12.00 8.04 -5.26
N SER A 64 11.00 8.76 -4.72
CA SER A 64 11.03 9.21 -3.31
C SER A 64 10.90 8.07 -2.29
N TRP A 65 10.46 6.87 -2.71
CA TRP A 65 10.33 5.71 -1.84
C TRP A 65 11.33 4.61 -2.22
N ALA A 66 11.89 3.96 -1.19
CA ALA A 66 12.75 2.79 -1.39
C ALA A 66 11.97 1.63 -2.02
N GLN A 67 12.66 0.75 -2.76
CA GLN A 67 12.03 -0.36 -3.49
C GLN A 67 11.20 -1.29 -2.58
N GLY A 68 11.65 -1.58 -1.36
CA GLY A 68 10.88 -2.38 -0.38
C GLY A 68 9.57 -1.70 0.05
N THR A 69 9.56 -0.37 0.06
CA THR A 69 8.36 0.43 0.31
C THR A 69 7.39 0.34 -0.86
N HIS A 70 7.86 0.33 -2.11
CA HIS A 70 7.00 0.13 -3.29
C HIS A 70 6.28 -1.21 -3.27
N GLU A 71 6.96 -2.30 -2.88
CA GLU A 71 6.34 -3.62 -2.81
C GLU A 71 5.30 -3.69 -1.68
N THR A 72 5.63 -3.11 -0.53
CA THR A 72 4.71 -3.01 0.61
C THR A 72 3.48 -2.17 0.27
N TYR A 73 3.68 -1.03 -0.38
CA TYR A 73 2.58 -0.15 -0.78
C TYR A 73 1.75 -0.77 -1.90
N GLY A 74 2.38 -1.35 -2.92
CA GLY A 74 1.64 -2.08 -3.95
C GLY A 74 0.87 -3.30 -3.42
N ALA A 75 1.33 -3.93 -2.35
CA ALA A 75 0.54 -4.94 -1.65
C ALA A 75 -0.68 -4.33 -0.95
N GLY A 76 -0.52 -3.22 -0.24
CA GLY A 76 -1.64 -2.51 0.40
C GLY A 76 -2.68 -2.00 -0.59
N LEU A 77 -2.23 -1.45 -1.72
CA LEU A 77 -3.09 -0.95 -2.78
C LEU A 77 -3.91 -2.09 -3.42
N LEU A 78 -3.31 -3.28 -3.58
CA LEU A 78 -4.05 -4.47 -4.02
C LEU A 78 -5.17 -4.83 -3.04
N VAL A 79 -4.87 -4.89 -1.73
CA VAL A 79 -5.88 -5.24 -0.71
C VAL A 79 -7.01 -4.22 -0.71
N TYR A 80 -6.70 -2.93 -0.83
CA TYR A 80 -7.69 -1.86 -0.95
C TYR A 80 -8.62 -2.05 -2.16
N HIS A 81 -8.07 -2.31 -3.35
CA HIS A 81 -8.90 -2.51 -4.54
C HIS A 81 -9.72 -3.79 -4.50
N VAL A 82 -9.20 -4.89 -3.92
CA VAL A 82 -9.97 -6.11 -3.70
C VAL A 82 -11.12 -5.87 -2.72
N PHE A 83 -10.88 -5.09 -1.66
CA PHE A 83 -11.94 -4.64 -0.76
C PHE A 83 -13.02 -3.85 -1.52
N CYS A 84 -12.61 -2.87 -2.34
CA CYS A 84 -13.53 -2.09 -3.16
C CYS A 84 -14.33 -2.95 -4.14
N ASP A 85 -13.68 -3.90 -4.81
CA ASP A 85 -14.32 -4.85 -5.71
C ASP A 85 -15.37 -5.70 -4.95
N THR A 86 -15.03 -6.19 -3.76
CA THR A 86 -15.91 -7.02 -2.92
C THR A 86 -17.13 -6.27 -2.40
N HIS A 87 -16.99 -4.95 -2.18
CA HIS A 87 -18.08 -4.08 -1.71
C HIS A 87 -18.80 -3.36 -2.86
N ASN A 88 -18.54 -3.74 -4.12
CA ASN A 88 -19.11 -3.12 -5.32
C ASN A 88 -18.91 -1.59 -5.38
N ILE A 89 -17.78 -1.09 -4.86
CA ILE A 89 -17.44 0.32 -4.94
C ILE A 89 -16.90 0.59 -6.35
N PRO A 90 -17.57 1.43 -7.16
CA PRO A 90 -17.16 1.70 -8.54
C PRO A 90 -15.85 2.49 -8.58
N GLU A 91 -15.10 2.42 -9.68
CA GLU A 91 -13.71 2.93 -9.71
C GLU A 91 -13.63 4.45 -9.48
N GLU A 92 -14.60 5.22 -9.98
CA GLU A 92 -14.76 6.67 -9.75
C GLU A 92 -14.89 7.07 -8.28
N LEU A 93 -15.37 6.18 -7.40
CA LEU A 93 -15.49 6.45 -5.97
C LEU A 93 -14.27 6.00 -5.16
N ARG A 94 -13.27 5.37 -5.81
CA ARG A 94 -12.04 4.90 -5.13
C ARG A 94 -10.98 5.98 -5.03
N CYS A 95 -11.04 7.00 -5.88
CA CYS A 95 -10.08 8.09 -5.91
C CYS A 95 -10.68 9.38 -6.49
N PRO A 96 -10.85 10.46 -5.70
CA PRO A 96 -10.41 10.61 -4.31
C PRO A 96 -11.18 9.71 -3.34
N ALA A 97 -10.46 9.01 -2.46
CA ALA A 97 -11.07 8.23 -1.40
C ALA A 97 -11.67 9.15 -0.34
N THR A 98 -12.87 8.82 0.15
CA THR A 98 -13.49 9.56 1.26
C THR A 98 -12.97 9.05 2.62
N PRO A 99 -13.01 9.87 3.69
CA PRO A 99 -12.65 9.40 5.03
C PRO A 99 -13.44 8.17 5.46
N LEU A 100 -14.75 8.15 5.17
CA LEU A 100 -15.64 7.02 5.46
C LEU A 100 -15.18 5.75 4.73
N LEU A 101 -14.77 5.85 3.46
CA LEU A 101 -14.28 4.70 2.69
C LEU A 101 -13.01 4.12 3.31
N ILE A 102 -12.09 4.96 3.75
CA ILE A 102 -10.85 4.53 4.41
C ILE A 102 -11.14 3.87 5.76
N VAL A 103 -12.04 4.43 6.56
CA VAL A 103 -12.46 3.82 7.84
C VAL A 103 -13.16 2.47 7.62
N MET A 104 -14.01 2.36 6.60
CA MET A 104 -14.68 1.10 6.23
C MET A 104 -13.65 0.05 5.79
N PHE A 105 -12.66 0.46 4.99
CA PHE A 105 -11.54 -0.39 4.59
C PHE A 105 -10.75 -0.91 5.80
N ILE A 106 -10.31 -0.02 6.70
CA ILE A 106 -9.57 -0.40 7.92
C ILE A 106 -10.39 -1.38 8.77
N SER A 107 -11.68 -1.09 8.96
CA SER A 107 -12.59 -1.92 9.74
C SER A 107 -12.76 -3.31 9.14
N SER A 108 -12.88 -3.41 7.81
CA SER A 108 -12.98 -4.70 7.11
C SER A 108 -11.73 -5.59 7.24
N CYS A 109 -10.57 -4.97 7.47
CA CYS A 109 -9.30 -5.66 7.61
C CYS A 109 -8.92 -5.94 9.07
N ALA A 110 -9.70 -5.43 10.04
CA ALA A 110 -9.45 -5.64 11.46
C ALA A 110 -9.46 -7.13 11.81
N GLY A 111 -8.56 -7.55 12.71
CA GLY A 111 -8.42 -8.97 13.10
C GLY A 111 -7.75 -9.88 12.08
N SER A 112 -7.55 -9.43 10.82
CA SER A 112 -6.86 -10.21 9.79
C SER A 112 -5.40 -9.82 9.61
N TYR A 113 -5.05 -8.57 9.94
CA TYR A 113 -3.71 -8.00 9.76
C TYR A 113 -3.19 -7.37 11.05
N SER A 114 -1.86 -7.24 11.17
CA SER A 114 -1.26 -6.44 12.25
C SER A 114 -1.57 -4.96 12.06
N GLY A 115 -1.58 -4.21 13.16
CA GLY A 115 -1.73 -2.74 13.11
C GLY A 115 -0.72 -2.06 12.19
N SER A 116 0.55 -2.49 12.25
CA SER A 116 1.61 -1.97 11.37
C SER A 116 1.36 -2.25 9.89
N ALA A 117 0.77 -3.40 9.54
CA ALA A 117 0.43 -3.72 8.16
C ALA A 117 -0.72 -2.83 7.66
N LEU A 118 -1.77 -2.63 8.46
CA LEU A 118 -2.89 -1.74 8.10
C LEU A 118 -2.45 -0.29 7.93
N THR A 119 -1.60 0.21 8.81
CA THR A 119 -1.01 1.54 8.68
C THR A 119 -0.25 1.69 7.36
N ASN A 120 0.56 0.69 6.98
CA ASN A 120 1.24 0.68 5.69
C ASN A 120 0.26 0.64 4.51
N TYR A 121 -0.88 -0.04 4.64
CA TYR A 121 -1.90 -0.06 3.60
C TYR A 121 -2.55 1.31 3.43
N VAL A 122 -2.89 2.01 4.51
CA VAL A 122 -3.40 3.40 4.41
C VAL A 122 -2.35 4.32 3.77
N PHE A 123 -1.08 4.20 4.17
CA PHE A 123 -0.01 4.97 3.52
C PHE A 123 0.16 4.65 2.04
N SER A 124 -0.11 3.41 1.63
CA SER A 124 -0.09 3.05 0.21
C SER A 124 -1.16 3.77 -0.61
N ILE A 125 -2.38 3.89 -0.04
CA ILE A 125 -3.48 4.59 -0.70
C ILE A 125 -3.15 6.09 -0.77
N ARG A 126 -2.59 6.67 0.30
CA ARG A 126 -2.12 8.06 0.33
C ARG A 126 -1.02 8.31 -0.71
N ALA A 127 -0.02 7.43 -0.79
CA ALA A 127 1.06 7.53 -1.76
C ALA A 127 0.52 7.47 -3.19
N TRP A 128 -0.44 6.59 -3.45
CA TRP A 128 -1.14 6.50 -4.74
C TRP A 128 -1.86 7.81 -5.09
N HIS A 129 -2.59 8.42 -4.15
CA HIS A 129 -3.22 9.74 -4.37
C HIS A 129 -2.20 10.82 -4.73
N ILE A 130 -1.12 10.94 -3.93
CA ILE A 130 -0.06 11.94 -4.13
C ILE A 130 0.61 11.76 -5.50
N LEU A 131 0.94 10.51 -5.84
CA LEU A 131 1.59 10.15 -7.10
C LEU A 131 0.73 10.60 -8.29
N HIS A 132 -0.57 10.28 -8.30
CA HIS A 132 -1.48 10.68 -9.38
C HIS A 132 -2.02 12.12 -9.25
N GLY A 133 -1.57 12.89 -8.25
CA GLY A 133 -1.92 14.31 -8.12
C GLY A 133 -3.34 14.57 -7.66
N ILE A 134 -3.92 13.62 -6.95
CA ILE A 134 -5.27 13.72 -6.39
C ILE A 134 -5.16 14.13 -4.92
N PRO A 135 -5.92 15.12 -4.45
CA PRO A 135 -5.90 15.54 -3.06
C PRO A 135 -6.18 14.39 -2.10
N TRP A 136 -5.38 14.30 -1.03
CA TRP A 136 -5.61 13.40 0.08
C TRP A 136 -6.21 14.19 1.25
N THR A 137 -7.54 14.26 1.32
CA THR A 137 -8.26 14.99 2.36
C THR A 137 -8.88 13.99 3.34
N MET A 138 -8.25 13.84 4.50
CA MET A 138 -8.68 12.89 5.53
C MET A 138 -8.95 13.57 6.87
N ASP A 139 -9.85 12.98 7.64
CA ASP A 139 -9.94 13.22 9.07
C ASP A 139 -8.90 12.32 9.77
N ASP A 140 -7.73 12.90 10.05
CA ASP A 140 -6.61 12.18 10.66
C ASP A 140 -6.96 11.60 12.03
N MET A 141 -7.86 12.24 12.80
CA MET A 141 -8.30 11.73 14.10
C MET A 141 -9.16 10.48 13.92
N GLN A 142 -10.12 10.52 13.00
CA GLN A 142 -10.99 9.39 12.72
C GLN A 142 -10.22 8.19 12.15
N VAL A 143 -9.31 8.42 11.19
CA VAL A 143 -8.46 7.37 10.62
C VAL A 143 -7.56 6.76 11.69
N LYS A 144 -6.97 7.60 12.55
CA LYS A 144 -6.14 7.12 13.67
C LYS A 144 -6.95 6.26 14.65
N ALA A 145 -8.14 6.70 15.04
CA ALA A 145 -9.01 5.92 15.93
C ALA A 145 -9.37 4.55 15.34
N ALA A 146 -9.65 4.49 14.02
CA ALA A 146 -9.91 3.23 13.33
C ALA A 146 -8.67 2.30 13.32
N LEU A 147 -7.48 2.84 13.05
CA LEU A 147 -6.22 2.08 13.09
C LEU A 147 -5.90 1.56 14.49
N ASP A 148 -6.11 2.37 15.53
CA ASP A 148 -5.90 1.99 16.93
C ASP A 148 -6.87 0.85 17.32
N GLY A 149 -8.14 0.98 16.95
CA GLY A 149 -9.14 -0.08 17.15
C GLY A 149 -8.79 -1.38 16.42
N ALA A 150 -8.40 -1.30 15.15
CA ALA A 150 -7.99 -2.47 14.38
C ALA A 150 -6.72 -3.12 14.96
N SER A 151 -5.79 -2.32 15.50
CA SER A 151 -4.58 -2.80 16.18
C SER A 151 -4.90 -3.54 17.49
N ALA A 152 -5.90 -3.07 18.23
CA ALA A 152 -6.37 -3.75 19.44
C ALA A 152 -7.04 -5.10 19.11
N LEU A 153 -7.73 -5.19 17.98
CA LEU A 153 -8.37 -6.41 17.48
C LEU A 153 -7.41 -7.36 16.75
N ALA A 154 -6.16 -6.96 16.50
CA ALA A 154 -5.19 -7.78 15.78
C ALA A 154 -4.95 -9.12 16.51
N PRO A 155 -4.83 -10.24 15.79
CA PRO A 155 -4.75 -11.55 16.41
C PRO A 155 -3.46 -11.67 17.24
N PRO A 156 -3.46 -12.37 18.38
CA PRO A 156 -2.25 -12.52 19.21
C PRO A 156 -1.05 -13.07 18.43
N SER A 157 -1.31 -13.94 17.45
CA SER A 157 -0.32 -14.50 16.52
C SER A 157 0.41 -13.47 15.66
N SER A 158 -0.15 -12.26 15.50
CA SER A 158 0.50 -11.16 14.79
C SER A 158 1.64 -10.49 15.58
N LYS A 159 1.71 -10.74 16.90
CA LYS A 159 2.75 -10.19 17.77
C LYS A 159 3.86 -11.23 17.95
N ARG A 160 5.07 -10.89 17.51
CA ARG A 160 6.24 -11.74 17.77
C ARG A 160 6.57 -11.71 19.27
N PRO A 161 6.83 -12.87 19.92
CA PRO A 161 7.32 -12.86 21.30
C PRO A 161 8.63 -12.09 21.38
N LYS A 162 8.91 -11.49 22.54
CA LYS A 162 10.21 -10.84 22.79
C LYS A 162 11.31 -11.88 22.55
N GLN A 163 12.24 -11.57 21.65
CA GLN A 163 13.43 -12.40 21.48
C GLN A 163 14.27 -12.34 22.76
N ALA A 164 14.86 -13.48 23.15
CA ALA A 164 15.79 -13.51 24.26
C ALA A 164 17.00 -12.59 23.97
N PRO A 165 17.54 -11.90 24.98
CA PRO A 165 18.72 -11.07 24.80
C PRO A 165 19.91 -11.91 24.33
N PHE A 166 20.78 -11.32 23.51
CA PHE A 166 22.06 -11.91 23.19
C PHE A 166 22.93 -11.93 24.46
N THR A 167 23.30 -13.12 24.93
CA THR A 167 24.21 -13.30 26.06
C THR A 167 25.66 -13.41 25.58
N ILE A 168 26.62 -13.05 26.44
CA ILE A 168 28.05 -13.22 26.15
C ILE A 168 28.36 -14.69 25.84
N SER A 169 27.77 -15.62 26.60
CA SER A 169 27.91 -17.06 26.35
C SER A 169 27.45 -17.51 24.96
N LEU A 170 26.41 -16.88 24.41
CA LEU A 170 25.93 -17.15 23.05
C LEU A 170 26.94 -16.63 22.01
N LEU A 171 27.50 -15.44 22.23
CA LEU A 171 28.53 -14.86 21.36
C LEU A 171 29.82 -15.67 21.39
N GLU A 172 30.25 -16.14 22.56
CA GLU A 172 31.39 -17.05 22.72
C GLU A 172 31.15 -18.36 21.97
N SER A 173 29.96 -18.95 22.11
CA SER A 173 29.57 -20.18 21.41
C SER A 173 29.58 -20.02 19.89
N ILE A 174 29.06 -18.90 19.38
CA ILE A 174 29.10 -18.58 17.94
C ILE A 174 30.56 -18.40 17.47
N SER A 175 31.38 -17.69 18.27
CA SER A 175 32.79 -17.46 17.93
C SER A 175 33.59 -18.75 17.80
N ALA A 176 33.38 -19.71 18.71
CA ALA A 176 34.09 -20.99 18.73
C ALA A 176 33.71 -21.93 17.57
N ILE A 177 32.54 -21.73 16.96
CA ILE A 177 32.09 -22.47 15.77
C ILE A 177 32.70 -21.87 14.50
N LEU A 178 32.90 -20.55 14.46
CA LEU A 178 33.42 -19.84 13.29
C LEU A 178 34.94 -19.89 13.14
N THR A 179 35.67 -20.32 14.18
CA THR A 179 37.14 -20.43 14.19
C THR A 179 37.66 -21.85 13.96
N GLN A 180 36.79 -22.80 13.62
CA GLN A 180 37.12 -24.15 13.14
C GLN A 180 37.04 -24.22 11.62
#